data_AF-A0A961YF95-F1
#
_entry.id   AF-A0A961YF95-F1
#
_cell.length_a   1.000
_cell.length_b   1.000
_cell.length_c   1.000
_cell.angle_alpha   90.00
_cell.angle_beta   90.00
_cell.angle_gamma   90.00
#
_symmetry.space_group_name_H-M   'P 1'
#
loop_
_entity.id
_entity.type
_entity.pdbx_description
1 polymer ?
#
loop_
_entity_poly.entity_id
_entity_poly.type
_entity_poly.pdbx_seq_one_letter_code
_entity_poly.pdbx_strand_id
1 'polypeptide(L)'
;MADDGDSLLREVDEELRREKMEKFWARYNGVILGAAALFIAAVAGYKFLENRRLSAAQTAGSEFNAAVELANQNKSDEAIKAFEHIAETGPHGYASLAKLHIAGAYVKAGKTAEAVAAYDALAADASADPLLKNFAQLQAASLRMGEADFTEMQNRLNSLTGDSSPYRVSARELLGFAAYKAGKLDEARKLLEPLLIDPNATRAIQDRIKIVMAEITSAELAKEKGKTPEPAASAEKPATPNAGEPAKDAGTPEKKEEAPAEKSDKSEAPSAAPAEAAGDQKPATDAGAKETQDAAPAKDAAPSEPTTGEAPAKTDAEGEAQKADPAKPAQ
;
A
#
# COMPACT_ATOMS: atom_id res chain seq x y z
N MET A 1 52.06 28.13 -52.08
CA MET A 1 53.40 27.87 -51.51
C MET A 1 53.34 28.20 -50.02
N ALA A 2 52.69 27.31 -49.26
CA ALA A 2 52.52 27.37 -47.82
C ALA A 2 52.03 25.97 -47.39
N ASP A 3 52.97 25.01 -47.36
CA ASP A 3 52.71 23.60 -47.04
C ASP A 3 53.96 22.98 -46.39
N ASP A 4 55.12 23.09 -47.04
CA ASP A 4 56.34 22.34 -46.67
C ASP A 4 56.82 22.61 -45.24
N GLY A 5 56.77 23.87 -44.78
CA GLY A 5 57.19 24.27 -43.43
C GLY A 5 56.25 23.79 -42.32
N ASP A 6 54.94 23.89 -42.55
CA ASP A 6 53.93 23.42 -41.60
C ASP A 6 53.88 21.89 -41.54
N SER A 7 54.13 21.21 -42.68
CA SER A 7 54.30 19.76 -42.73
C SER A 7 55.49 19.31 -41.89
N LEU A 8 56.68 19.89 -42.08
CA LEU A 8 57.88 19.48 -41.35
C LEU A 8 57.81 19.75 -39.84
N LEU A 9 57.25 20.91 -39.43
CA LEU A 9 57.05 21.19 -38.00
C LEU A 9 56.05 20.23 -37.35
N ARG A 10 54.99 19.87 -38.09
CA ARG A 10 53.97 18.91 -37.64
C ARG A 10 54.51 17.49 -37.61
N GLU A 11 55.29 17.08 -38.59
CA GLU A 11 55.91 15.75 -38.68
C GLU A 11 56.87 15.52 -37.51
N VAL A 12 57.73 16.50 -37.19
CA VAL A 12 58.63 16.43 -36.02
C VAL A 12 57.86 16.41 -34.69
N ASP A 13 56.78 17.18 -34.53
CA ASP A 13 55.98 17.15 -33.30
C ASP A 13 55.11 15.87 -33.21
N GLU A 14 54.69 15.29 -34.33
CA GLU A 14 54.03 13.98 -34.40
C GLU A 14 55.00 12.82 -34.14
N GLU A 15 56.28 12.90 -34.55
CA GLU A 15 57.35 11.98 -34.13
C GLU A 15 57.64 12.08 -32.63
N LEU A 16 57.86 13.30 -32.11
CA LEU A 16 58.09 13.52 -30.67
C LEU A 16 56.89 13.10 -29.82
N ARG A 17 55.67 13.26 -30.32
CA ARG A 17 54.44 12.78 -29.68
C ARG A 17 54.33 11.25 -29.74
N ARG A 18 54.70 10.63 -30.86
CA ARG A 18 54.72 9.17 -31.04
C ARG A 18 55.73 8.52 -30.09
N GLU A 19 56.97 9.02 -30.04
CA GLU A 19 57.97 8.56 -29.07
C GLU A 19 57.48 8.67 -27.62
N LYS A 20 56.88 9.80 -27.23
CA LYS A 20 56.36 10.01 -25.87
C LYS A 20 55.24 9.01 -25.56
N MET A 21 54.37 8.71 -26.54
CA MET A 21 53.28 7.75 -26.39
C MET A 21 53.81 6.31 -26.29
N GLU A 22 54.80 5.94 -27.10
CA GLU A 22 55.44 4.61 -27.07
C GLU A 22 56.22 4.41 -25.77
N LYS A 23 57.00 5.40 -25.32
CA LYS A 23 57.74 5.36 -24.04
C LYS A 23 56.80 5.32 -22.83
N PHE A 24 55.62 5.94 -22.92
CA PHE A 24 54.56 5.79 -21.92
C PHE A 24 53.94 4.38 -21.96
N TRP A 25 53.55 3.90 -23.14
CA TRP A 25 52.88 2.60 -23.30
C TRP A 25 53.80 1.44 -22.92
N ALA A 26 55.06 1.45 -23.34
CA ALA A 26 56.06 0.44 -22.94
C ALA A 26 56.36 0.43 -21.44
N ARG A 27 56.11 1.54 -20.72
CA ARG A 27 56.30 1.65 -19.27
C ARG A 27 55.05 1.27 -18.46
N TYR A 28 53.86 1.49 -19.00
CA TYR A 28 52.59 1.29 -18.31
C TYR A 28 51.72 0.14 -18.85
N ASN A 29 52.10 -0.53 -19.94
CA ASN A 29 51.32 -1.64 -20.54
C ASN A 29 50.92 -2.73 -19.53
N GLY A 30 51.82 -3.17 -18.65
CA GLY A 30 51.50 -4.14 -17.59
C GLY A 30 50.48 -3.62 -16.57
N VAL A 31 50.52 -2.31 -16.26
CA VAL A 31 49.54 -1.65 -15.37
C VAL A 31 48.20 -1.50 -16.07
N ILE A 32 48.19 -1.12 -17.35
CA ILE A 32 46.98 -0.97 -18.17
C ILE A 32 46.29 -2.33 -18.37
N LEU A 33 47.05 -3.38 -18.69
CA LEU A 33 46.54 -4.76 -18.82
C LEU A 33 46.03 -5.30 -17.48
N GLY A 34 46.75 -5.06 -16.38
CA GLY A 34 46.30 -5.42 -15.04
C GLY A 34 45.00 -4.71 -14.64
N ALA A 35 44.90 -3.40 -14.90
CA ALA A 35 43.69 -2.62 -14.66
C ALA A 35 42.51 -3.07 -15.53
N ALA A 36 42.74 -3.38 -16.81
CA ALA A 36 41.72 -3.92 -17.71
C ALA A 36 41.22 -5.31 -17.25
N ALA A 37 42.13 -6.20 -16.85
CA ALA A 37 41.76 -7.51 -16.31
C ALA A 37 40.97 -7.39 -15.00
N LEU A 38 41.37 -6.50 -14.10
CA LEU A 38 40.65 -6.22 -12.85
C LEU A 38 39.25 -5.64 -13.13
N PHE A 39 39.13 -4.71 -14.08
CA PHE A 39 37.84 -4.16 -14.50
C PHE A 39 36.91 -5.23 -15.08
N ILE A 40 37.41 -6.10 -15.95
CA ILE A 40 36.64 -7.23 -16.50
C ILE A 40 36.19 -8.18 -15.38
N ALA A 41 37.07 -8.51 -14.42
CA ALA A 41 36.73 -9.34 -13.28
C ALA A 41 35.66 -8.70 -12.38
N ALA A 42 35.73 -7.38 -12.16
CA ALA A 42 34.73 -6.63 -11.39
C ALA A 42 33.35 -6.62 -12.08
N VAL A 43 33.31 -6.40 -13.41
CA VAL A 43 32.07 -6.45 -14.20
C VAL A 43 31.48 -7.87 -14.22
N ALA A 44 32.32 -8.90 -14.37
CA ALA A 44 31.89 -10.29 -14.34
C ALA A 44 31.31 -10.69 -12.96
N GLY A 45 31.98 -10.29 -11.87
CA GLY A 45 31.49 -10.49 -10.50
C GLY A 45 30.16 -9.76 -10.23
N TYR A 46 30.04 -8.51 -10.68
CA TYR A 46 28.78 -7.76 -10.60
C TYR A 46 27.66 -8.48 -11.38
N LYS A 47 27.90 -8.87 -12.63
CA LYS A 47 26.91 -9.56 -13.47
C LYS A 47 26.50 -10.93 -12.93
N PHE A 48 27.40 -11.67 -12.27
CA PHE A 48 27.06 -12.92 -11.60
C PHE A 48 26.11 -12.70 -10.41
N LEU A 49 26.35 -11.67 -9.59
CA LEU A 49 25.47 -11.30 -8.48
C LEU A 49 24.12 -10.75 -8.97
N GLU A 50 24.12 -9.94 -10.03
CA GLU A 50 22.92 -9.40 -10.66
C GLU A 50 22.05 -10.51 -11.26
N ASN A 51 22.65 -11.47 -11.97
CA ASN A 51 21.93 -12.62 -12.52
C ASN A 51 21.33 -13.50 -11.41
N ARG A 52 22.08 -13.79 -10.33
CA ARG A 52 21.54 -14.52 -9.17
C ARG A 52 20.36 -13.80 -8.52
N ARG A 53 20.42 -12.48 -8.36
CA ARG A 53 19.31 -11.66 -7.83
C ARG A 53 18.10 -11.71 -8.76
N LEU A 54 18.30 -11.62 -10.08
CA LEU A 54 17.23 -11.68 -11.07
C LEU A 54 16.54 -13.04 -11.08
N SER A 55 17.29 -14.15 -11.10
CA SER A 55 16.71 -15.49 -11.04
C SER A 55 15.96 -15.76 -9.74
N ALA A 56 16.49 -15.32 -8.58
CA ALA A 56 15.78 -15.43 -7.31
C ALA A 56 14.47 -14.61 -7.29
N ALA A 57 14.48 -13.41 -7.86
CA ALA A 57 13.27 -12.59 -8.00
C ALA A 57 12.24 -13.18 -8.98
N GLN A 58 12.69 -13.84 -10.06
CA GLN A 58 11.82 -14.57 -10.99
C GLN A 58 11.15 -15.76 -10.30
N THR A 59 11.91 -16.58 -9.57
CA THR A 59 11.38 -17.73 -8.82
C THR A 59 10.37 -17.28 -7.76
N ALA A 60 10.76 -16.35 -6.89
CA ALA A 60 9.87 -15.81 -5.86
C ALA A 60 8.63 -15.13 -6.45
N GLY A 61 8.73 -14.48 -7.61
CA GLY A 61 7.59 -13.93 -8.33
C GLY A 61 6.62 -15.00 -8.83
N SER A 62 7.11 -16.14 -9.32
CA SER A 62 6.27 -17.27 -9.73
C SER A 62 5.59 -17.95 -8.54
N GLU A 63 6.29 -18.15 -7.43
CA GLU A 63 5.72 -18.66 -6.18
C GLU A 63 4.67 -17.72 -5.60
N PHE A 64 4.95 -16.41 -5.59
CA PHE A 64 4.03 -15.38 -5.08
C PHE A 64 2.74 -15.33 -5.89
N ASN A 65 2.82 -15.42 -7.23
CA ASN A 65 1.64 -15.50 -8.08
C ASN A 65 0.82 -16.77 -7.82
N ALA A 66 1.46 -17.91 -7.57
CA ALA A 66 0.77 -19.15 -7.17
C ALA A 66 0.10 -19.01 -5.78
N ALA A 67 0.75 -18.37 -4.81
CA ALA A 67 0.19 -18.10 -3.49
C ALA A 67 -1.01 -17.13 -3.54
N VAL A 68 -0.95 -16.10 -4.39
CA VAL A 68 -2.09 -15.21 -4.68
C VAL A 68 -3.24 -15.98 -5.32
N GLU A 69 -2.96 -16.90 -6.25
CA GLU A 69 -4.00 -17.70 -6.90
C GLU A 69 -4.66 -18.72 -5.94
N LEU A 70 -3.90 -19.33 -5.03
CA LEU A 70 -4.48 -20.12 -3.92
C LEU A 70 -5.41 -19.26 -3.05
N ALA A 71 -5.05 -18.00 -2.78
CA ALA A 71 -5.90 -17.07 -2.03
C ALA A 71 -7.18 -16.69 -2.80
N ASN A 72 -7.10 -16.50 -4.12
CA ASN A 72 -8.25 -16.26 -4.99
C ASN A 72 -9.22 -17.46 -5.03
N GLN A 73 -8.67 -18.68 -5.00
CA GLN A 73 -9.42 -19.94 -4.91
C GLN A 73 -10.05 -20.19 -3.52
N ASN A 74 -9.94 -19.24 -2.58
CA ASN A 74 -10.37 -19.35 -1.18
C ASN A 74 -9.64 -20.44 -0.37
N LYS A 75 -8.48 -20.93 -0.85
CA LYS A 75 -7.63 -21.91 -0.15
C LYS A 75 -6.72 -21.20 0.85
N SER A 76 -7.28 -20.49 1.82
CA SER A 76 -6.54 -19.57 2.68
C SER A 76 -5.37 -20.23 3.42
N ASP A 77 -5.53 -21.46 3.93
CA ASP A 77 -4.47 -22.16 4.66
C ASP A 77 -3.34 -22.68 3.74
N GLU A 78 -3.63 -22.98 2.46
CA GLU A 78 -2.60 -23.31 1.46
C GLU A 78 -1.85 -22.05 1.04
N ALA A 79 -2.58 -20.96 0.83
CA ALA A 79 -2.02 -19.66 0.47
C ALA A 79 -1.12 -19.08 1.57
N ILE A 80 -1.53 -19.15 2.84
CA ILE A 80 -0.72 -18.72 3.99
C ILE A 80 0.61 -19.47 4.00
N LYS A 81 0.61 -20.80 3.88
CA LYS A 81 1.85 -21.62 3.85
C LYS A 81 2.76 -21.27 2.66
N ALA A 82 2.18 -20.98 1.50
CA ALA A 82 2.94 -20.54 0.34
C ALA A 82 3.57 -19.15 0.56
N PHE A 83 2.84 -18.22 1.19
CA PHE A 83 3.41 -16.93 1.60
C PHE A 83 4.45 -17.07 2.73
N GLU A 84 4.28 -18.00 3.67
CA GLU A 84 5.26 -18.28 4.73
C GLU A 84 6.60 -18.74 4.12
N HIS A 85 6.58 -19.66 3.16
CA HIS A 85 7.78 -20.05 2.40
C HIS A 85 8.48 -18.85 1.75
N ILE A 86 7.73 -17.96 1.10
CA ILE A 86 8.27 -16.75 0.44
C ILE A 86 8.78 -15.72 1.46
N ALA A 87 8.18 -15.65 2.65
CA ALA A 87 8.60 -14.78 3.74
C ALA A 87 9.92 -15.23 4.40
N GLU A 88 10.25 -16.53 4.31
CA GLU A 88 11.50 -17.12 4.81
C GLU A 88 12.61 -17.19 3.75
N THR A 89 12.29 -17.58 2.50
CA THR A 89 13.27 -17.88 1.45
C THR A 89 13.39 -16.80 0.37
N GLY A 90 12.38 -15.94 0.21
CA GLY A 90 12.29 -14.96 -0.86
C GLY A 90 13.16 -13.71 -0.67
N PRO A 91 13.50 -12.97 -1.76
CA PRO A 91 14.14 -11.65 -1.66
C PRO A 91 13.29 -10.67 -0.83
N HIS A 92 13.93 -9.80 -0.04
CA HIS A 92 13.29 -8.92 0.96
C HIS A 92 11.98 -8.23 0.52
N GLY A 93 11.88 -7.79 -0.75
CA GLY A 93 10.65 -7.21 -1.30
C GLY A 93 9.49 -8.21 -1.35
N TYR A 94 9.69 -9.40 -1.93
CA TYR A 94 8.70 -10.47 -1.94
C TYR A 94 8.39 -10.99 -0.53
N ALA A 95 9.41 -11.12 0.33
CA ALA A 95 9.19 -11.51 1.72
C ALA A 95 8.33 -10.49 2.50
N SER A 96 8.53 -9.19 2.27
CA SER A 96 7.71 -8.13 2.88
C SER A 96 6.27 -8.15 2.37
N LEU A 97 6.07 -8.37 1.06
CA LEU A 97 4.74 -8.52 0.47
C LEU A 97 4.03 -9.79 0.98
N ALA A 98 4.73 -10.91 1.10
CA ALA A 98 4.18 -12.15 1.62
C ALA A 98 3.71 -12.00 3.08
N LYS A 99 4.50 -11.32 3.93
CA LYS A 99 4.08 -10.94 5.31
C LYS A 99 2.79 -10.11 5.32
N LEU A 100 2.62 -9.15 4.40
CA LEU A 100 1.36 -8.39 4.26
C LEU A 100 0.18 -9.26 3.82
N HIS A 101 0.39 -10.23 2.93
CA HIS A 101 -0.65 -11.16 2.49
C HIS A 101 -1.08 -12.11 3.61
N ILE A 102 -0.16 -12.61 4.43
CA ILE A 102 -0.45 -13.42 5.64
C ILE A 102 -1.29 -12.59 6.62
N ALA A 103 -0.85 -11.37 6.95
CA ALA A 103 -1.58 -10.48 7.85
C ALA A 103 -3.00 -10.16 7.33
N GLY A 104 -3.14 -9.88 6.03
CA GLY A 104 -4.43 -9.67 5.37
C GLY A 104 -5.33 -10.91 5.33
N ALA A 105 -4.75 -12.12 5.27
CA ALA A 105 -5.50 -13.37 5.39
C ALA A 105 -6.05 -13.56 6.82
N TYR A 106 -5.26 -13.22 7.86
CA TYR A 106 -5.75 -13.22 9.24
C TYR A 106 -6.87 -12.20 9.47
N VAL A 107 -6.81 -10.99 8.87
CA VAL A 107 -7.93 -10.03 8.90
C VAL A 107 -9.19 -10.63 8.29
N LYS A 108 -9.10 -11.24 7.10
CA LYS A 108 -10.23 -11.90 6.43
C LYS A 108 -10.83 -13.06 7.25
N ALA A 109 -10.00 -13.76 8.03
CA ALA A 109 -10.41 -14.84 8.91
C ALA A 109 -10.98 -14.39 10.27
N GLY A 110 -11.07 -13.08 10.54
CA GLY A 110 -11.46 -12.55 11.86
C GLY A 110 -10.42 -12.75 12.96
N LYS A 111 -9.20 -13.18 12.59
CA LYS A 111 -8.07 -13.48 13.47
C LYS A 111 -7.30 -12.19 13.80
N THR A 112 -7.96 -11.27 14.50
CA THR A 112 -7.46 -9.90 14.73
C THR A 112 -6.14 -9.86 15.50
N ALA A 113 -5.94 -10.75 16.47
CA ALA A 113 -4.70 -10.80 17.25
C ALA A 113 -3.51 -11.26 16.40
N GLU A 114 -3.70 -12.31 15.59
CA GLU A 114 -2.69 -12.84 14.66
C GLU A 114 -2.41 -11.85 13.53
N ALA A 115 -3.42 -11.13 13.04
CA ALA A 115 -3.26 -10.06 12.07
C ALA A 115 -2.43 -8.89 12.60
N VAL A 116 -2.73 -8.40 13.82
CA VAL A 116 -1.94 -7.35 14.48
C VAL A 116 -0.50 -7.82 14.71
N ALA A 117 -0.29 -9.04 15.19
CA ALA A 117 1.05 -9.58 15.41
C ALA A 117 1.86 -9.68 14.10
N ALA A 118 1.23 -10.10 12.99
CA ALA A 118 1.88 -10.17 11.68
C ALA A 118 2.23 -8.78 11.11
N TYR A 119 1.34 -7.79 11.27
CA TYR A 119 1.64 -6.40 10.88
C TYR A 119 2.71 -5.76 11.76
N ASP A 120 2.67 -5.94 13.08
CA ASP A 120 3.67 -5.41 14.01
C ASP A 120 5.06 -6.04 13.77
N ALA A 121 5.13 -7.34 13.45
CA ALA A 121 6.37 -8.01 13.08
C ALA A 121 7.00 -7.41 11.80
N LEU A 122 6.18 -7.04 10.80
CA LEU A 122 6.67 -6.36 9.59
C LEU A 122 7.04 -4.89 9.86
N ALA A 123 6.29 -4.17 10.70
CA ALA A 123 6.64 -2.81 11.12
C ALA A 123 7.98 -2.76 11.89
N ALA A 124 8.31 -3.82 12.62
CA ALA A 124 9.60 -3.97 13.31
C ALA A 124 10.76 -4.35 12.38
N ASP A 125 10.51 -5.05 11.26
CA ASP A 125 11.55 -5.61 10.37
C ASP A 125 12.50 -4.54 9.83
N ALA A 126 13.78 -4.57 10.22
CA ALA A 126 14.77 -3.57 9.80
C ALA A 126 15.19 -3.69 8.31
N SER A 127 14.85 -4.79 7.64
CA SER A 127 15.16 -5.06 6.23
C SER A 127 14.01 -4.76 5.27
N ALA A 128 12.79 -4.56 5.79
CA ALA A 128 11.61 -4.23 5.00
C ALA A 128 11.62 -2.77 4.51
N ASP A 129 10.97 -2.54 3.36
CA ASP A 129 10.87 -1.21 2.76
C ASP A 129 10.07 -0.23 3.67
N PRO A 130 10.55 1.01 3.91
CA PRO A 130 9.90 1.97 4.80
C PRO A 130 8.42 2.25 4.49
N LEU A 131 8.01 2.20 3.21
CA LEU A 131 6.61 2.38 2.82
C LEU A 131 5.75 1.20 3.31
N LEU A 132 6.23 -0.04 3.13
CA LEU A 132 5.55 -1.25 3.58
C LEU A 132 5.50 -1.35 5.11
N LYS A 133 6.57 -0.94 5.80
CA LYS A 133 6.62 -0.85 7.27
C LYS A 133 5.59 0.13 7.82
N ASN A 134 5.55 1.33 7.27
CA ASN A 134 4.61 2.38 7.68
C ASN A 134 3.15 1.99 7.35
N PHE A 135 2.93 1.27 6.24
CA PHE A 135 1.63 0.68 5.93
C PHE A 135 1.22 -0.38 6.96
N ALA A 136 2.12 -1.30 7.32
CA ALA A 136 1.85 -2.34 8.32
C ALA A 136 1.53 -1.72 9.69
N GLN A 137 2.31 -0.72 10.11
CA GLN A 137 2.05 0.06 11.33
C GLN A 137 0.66 0.72 11.33
N LEU A 138 0.23 1.27 10.18
CA LEU A 138 -1.12 1.84 9.99
C LEU A 138 -2.23 0.78 10.07
N GLN A 139 -2.02 -0.42 9.51
CA GLN A 139 -2.99 -1.53 9.59
C GLN A 139 -3.09 -2.12 11.00
N ALA A 140 -1.97 -2.30 11.70
CA ALA A 140 -1.99 -2.73 13.10
C ALA A 140 -2.77 -1.72 13.98
N ALA A 141 -2.55 -0.42 13.78
CA ALA A 141 -3.31 0.62 14.48
C ALA A 141 -4.80 0.63 14.11
N SER A 142 -5.18 0.41 12.84
CA SER A 142 -6.59 0.39 12.43
C SER A 142 -7.35 -0.80 13.02
N LEU A 143 -6.72 -1.98 13.12
CA LEU A 143 -7.26 -3.15 13.80
C LEU A 143 -7.37 -2.93 15.32
N ARG A 144 -6.35 -2.33 15.93
CA ARG A 144 -6.34 -2.01 17.37
C ARG A 144 -7.34 -0.91 17.77
N MET A 145 -7.87 -0.13 16.83
CA MET A 145 -8.85 0.96 17.06
C MET A 145 -10.04 0.56 17.95
N GLY A 146 -10.48 -0.69 17.93
CA GLY A 146 -11.56 -1.19 18.80
C GLY A 146 -11.20 -1.13 20.29
N GLU A 147 -10.00 -1.60 20.63
CA GLU A 147 -9.58 -2.04 21.97
C GLU A 147 -8.48 -1.17 22.60
N ALA A 148 -7.62 -0.56 21.79
CA ALA A 148 -6.49 0.22 22.25
C ALA A 148 -6.92 1.55 22.88
N ASP A 149 -6.21 1.95 23.94
CA ASP A 149 -6.33 3.31 24.47
C ASP A 149 -5.62 4.34 23.58
N PHE A 150 -5.88 5.62 23.85
CA PHE A 150 -5.30 6.71 23.07
C PHE A 150 -3.76 6.77 23.12
N THR A 151 -3.14 6.34 24.22
CA THR A 151 -1.69 6.35 24.38
C THR A 151 -1.02 5.20 23.62
N GLU A 152 -1.63 4.00 23.57
CA GLU A 152 -1.22 2.97 22.61
C GLU A 152 -1.34 3.50 21.17
N MET A 153 -2.46 4.15 20.82
CA MET A 153 -2.67 4.71 19.48
C MET A 153 -1.68 5.84 19.14
N GLN A 154 -1.31 6.70 20.10
CA GLN A 154 -0.24 7.70 19.94
C GLN A 154 1.10 7.01 19.65
N ASN A 155 1.49 6.01 20.45
CA ASN A 155 2.72 5.26 20.25
C ASN A 155 2.75 4.56 18.89
N ARG A 156 1.60 4.06 18.42
CA ARG A 156 1.43 3.41 17.12
C ARG A 156 1.37 4.36 15.92
N LEU A 157 1.04 5.65 16.07
CA LEU A 157 0.78 6.54 14.92
C LEU A 157 1.60 7.82 14.86
N ASN A 158 2.20 8.31 15.95
CA ASN A 158 2.88 9.62 15.97
C ASN A 158 4.04 9.74 14.95
N SER A 159 4.76 8.65 14.64
CA SER A 159 5.79 8.65 13.60
C SER A 159 5.23 8.85 12.19
N LEU A 160 3.95 8.50 11.97
CA LEU A 160 3.28 8.56 10.68
C LEU A 160 2.51 9.88 10.48
N THR A 161 2.29 10.69 11.52
CA THR A 161 1.52 11.95 11.44
C THR A 161 2.31 13.17 10.95
N GLY A 162 3.63 13.06 10.70
CA GLY A 162 4.45 14.16 10.17
C GLY A 162 4.18 14.46 8.69
N ASP A 163 4.40 15.70 8.24
CA ASP A 163 3.97 16.13 6.89
C ASP A 163 4.70 15.44 5.72
N SER A 164 5.89 14.90 5.97
CA SER A 164 6.66 14.07 5.02
C SER A 164 6.13 12.64 4.87
N SER A 165 5.22 12.19 5.73
CA SER A 165 4.64 10.84 5.67
C SER A 165 3.55 10.75 4.60
N PRO A 166 3.61 9.79 3.66
CA PRO A 166 2.52 9.55 2.72
C PRO A 166 1.23 9.06 3.42
N TYR A 167 1.35 8.54 4.66
CA TYR A 167 0.22 8.06 5.46
C TYR A 167 -0.32 9.13 6.44
N ARG A 168 0.18 10.37 6.41
CA ARG A 168 -0.14 11.40 7.42
C ARG A 168 -1.64 11.65 7.60
N VAL A 169 -2.43 11.61 6.53
CA VAL A 169 -3.88 11.86 6.57
C VAL A 169 -4.57 10.74 7.35
N SER A 170 -4.34 9.48 6.97
CA SER A 170 -4.91 8.31 7.64
C SER A 170 -4.40 8.17 9.08
N ALA A 171 -3.14 8.49 9.35
CA ALA A 171 -2.57 8.46 10.70
C ALA A 171 -3.20 9.54 11.60
N ARG A 172 -3.36 10.78 11.10
CA ARG A 172 -4.04 11.87 11.83
C ARG A 172 -5.53 11.56 12.04
N GLU A 173 -6.19 10.97 11.04
CA GLU A 173 -7.60 10.55 11.16
C GLU A 173 -7.78 9.48 12.23
N LEU A 174 -7.05 8.36 12.16
CA LEU A 174 -7.13 7.30 13.16
C LEU A 174 -6.79 7.83 14.56
N LEU A 175 -5.73 8.63 14.69
CA LEU A 175 -5.35 9.18 15.99
C LEU A 175 -6.40 10.17 16.53
N GLY A 176 -7.04 10.97 15.67
CA GLY A 176 -8.12 11.87 16.05
C GLY A 176 -9.40 11.13 16.46
N PHE A 177 -9.73 10.02 15.80
CA PHE A 177 -10.84 9.14 16.23
C PHE A 177 -10.52 8.43 17.56
N ALA A 178 -9.27 8.04 17.81
CA ALA A 178 -8.85 7.53 19.11
C ALA A 178 -8.93 8.61 20.21
N ALA A 179 -8.57 9.86 19.91
CA ALA A 179 -8.73 11.00 20.82
C ALA A 179 -10.23 11.23 21.16
N TYR A 180 -11.09 11.21 20.15
CA TYR A 180 -12.54 11.33 20.31
C TYR A 180 -13.13 10.21 21.16
N LYS A 181 -12.80 8.94 20.88
CA LYS A 181 -13.18 7.78 21.72
C LYS A 181 -12.72 7.92 23.18
N ALA A 182 -11.56 8.53 23.41
CA ALA A 182 -11.02 8.80 24.75
C ALA A 182 -11.58 10.08 25.41
N GLY A 183 -12.57 10.75 24.81
CA GLY A 183 -13.17 11.99 25.31
C GLY A 183 -12.27 13.22 25.23
N LYS A 184 -11.12 13.14 24.54
CA LYS A 184 -10.10 14.19 24.39
C LYS A 184 -10.46 15.10 23.22
N LEU A 185 -11.58 15.82 23.36
CA LEU A 185 -12.22 16.59 22.29
C LEU A 185 -11.28 17.61 21.62
N ASP A 186 -10.49 18.34 22.41
CA ASP A 186 -9.54 19.34 21.91
C ASP A 186 -8.44 18.72 21.04
N GLU A 187 -7.90 17.57 21.45
CA GLU A 187 -6.86 16.84 20.72
C GLU A 187 -7.44 16.15 19.47
N ALA A 188 -8.70 15.70 19.53
CA ALA A 188 -9.44 15.21 18.37
C ALA A 188 -9.65 16.32 17.33
N ARG A 189 -10.15 17.49 17.75
CA ARG A 189 -10.29 18.68 16.90
C ARG A 189 -8.98 19.05 16.22
N LYS A 190 -7.91 19.21 17.01
CA LYS A 190 -6.54 19.52 16.55
C LYS A 190 -5.98 18.54 15.51
N LEU A 191 -6.33 17.25 15.59
CA LEU A 191 -5.90 16.23 14.65
C LEU A 191 -6.77 16.14 13.38
N LEU A 192 -8.08 16.38 13.51
CA LEU A 192 -9.07 16.15 12.45
C LEU A 192 -9.42 17.41 11.64
N GLU A 193 -9.51 18.58 12.28
CA GLU A 193 -9.90 19.85 11.65
C GLU A 193 -9.01 20.24 10.45
N PRO A 194 -7.66 20.09 10.50
CA PRO A 194 -6.81 20.36 9.33
C PRO A 194 -7.11 19.45 8.12
N LEU A 195 -7.64 18.24 8.34
CA LEU A 195 -7.94 17.29 7.28
C LEU A 195 -9.22 17.65 6.50
N LEU A 196 -10.06 18.57 7.02
CA LEU A 196 -11.20 19.11 6.28
C LEU A 196 -10.78 19.97 5.08
N ILE A 197 -9.53 20.45 5.07
CA ILE A 197 -8.96 21.30 4.01
C ILE A 197 -7.67 20.75 3.39
N ASP A 198 -7.09 19.64 3.87
CA ASP A 198 -5.94 19.00 3.22
C ASP A 198 -6.38 18.44 1.85
N PRO A 199 -5.77 18.86 0.72
CA PRO A 199 -6.15 18.39 -0.62
C PRO A 199 -5.86 16.89 -0.85
N ASN A 200 -5.15 16.23 0.08
CA ASN A 200 -4.87 14.80 0.06
C ASN A 200 -5.89 14.00 0.89
N ALA A 201 -6.80 14.65 1.62
CA ALA A 201 -7.93 14.00 2.27
C ALA A 201 -9.04 13.74 1.25
N THR A 202 -9.41 12.47 1.06
CA THR A 202 -10.53 12.11 0.19
C THR A 202 -11.85 12.62 0.77
N ARG A 203 -12.87 12.85 -0.07
CA ARG A 203 -14.21 13.25 0.39
C ARG A 203 -14.75 12.31 1.48
N ALA A 204 -14.57 11.01 1.31
CA ALA A 204 -14.98 10.00 2.29
C ALA A 204 -14.25 10.09 3.65
N ILE A 205 -13.03 10.63 3.72
CA ILE A 205 -12.34 10.98 4.97
C ILE A 205 -12.98 12.25 5.55
N GLN A 206 -13.08 13.31 4.75
CA GLN A 206 -13.66 14.59 5.17
C GLN A 206 -15.10 14.46 5.70
N ASP A 207 -15.93 13.60 5.09
CA ASP A 207 -17.32 13.39 5.47
C ASP A 207 -17.46 12.61 6.78
N ARG A 208 -16.59 11.61 7.06
CA ARG A 208 -16.49 10.99 8.40
C ARG A 208 -16.08 12.01 9.46
N ILE A 209 -15.11 12.87 9.12
CA ILE A 209 -14.62 13.89 10.05
C ILE A 209 -15.70 14.92 10.38
N LYS A 210 -16.50 15.37 9.40
CA LYS A 210 -17.65 16.28 9.65
C LYS A 210 -18.63 15.70 10.68
N ILE A 211 -18.91 14.41 10.62
CA ILE A 211 -19.77 13.72 11.60
C ILE A 211 -19.14 13.80 13.00
N VAL A 212 -17.88 13.40 13.15
CA VAL A 212 -17.18 13.44 14.44
C VAL A 212 -17.05 14.88 14.99
N MET A 213 -16.82 15.87 14.14
CA MET A 213 -16.77 17.29 14.53
C MET A 213 -18.14 17.84 14.98
N ALA A 214 -19.25 17.36 14.40
CA ALA A 214 -20.59 17.71 14.85
C ALA A 214 -20.91 17.11 16.24
N GLU A 215 -20.50 15.85 16.49
CA GLU A 215 -20.62 15.21 17.81
C GLU A 215 -19.75 15.90 18.87
N ILE A 216 -18.49 16.24 18.54
CA ILE A 216 -17.59 17.04 19.39
C ILE A 216 -18.26 18.35 19.81
N THR A 217 -18.78 19.11 18.84
CA THR A 217 -19.45 20.40 19.07
C THR A 217 -20.72 20.24 19.93
N SER A 218 -21.47 19.15 19.72
CA SER A 218 -22.68 18.84 20.50
C SER A 218 -22.34 18.49 21.95
N ALA A 219 -21.25 17.74 22.18
CA ALA A 219 -20.76 17.39 23.51
C ALA A 219 -20.17 18.61 24.27
N GLU A 220 -19.54 19.55 23.57
CA GLU A 220 -19.10 20.84 24.12
C GLU A 220 -20.30 21.69 24.57
N LEU A 221 -21.30 21.89 23.70
CA LEU A 221 -22.52 22.65 24.03
C LEU A 221 -23.34 22.02 25.17
N ALA A 222 -23.30 20.69 25.31
CA ALA A 222 -23.90 20.00 26.45
C ALA A 222 -23.14 20.28 27.77
N LYS A 223 -21.81 20.29 27.74
CA LYS A 223 -20.97 20.65 28.90
C LYS A 223 -21.16 22.11 29.32
N GLU A 224 -21.29 23.04 28.38
CA GLU A 224 -21.57 24.44 28.70
C GLU A 224 -22.94 24.62 29.37
N LYS A 225 -24.00 24.04 28.79
CA LYS A 225 -25.35 24.09 29.37
C LYS A 225 -25.40 23.48 30.77
N GLY A 226 -24.73 22.34 30.99
CA GLY A 226 -24.59 21.71 32.31
C GLY A 226 -23.68 22.46 33.30
N LYS A 227 -23.02 23.55 32.87
CA LYS A 227 -22.18 24.43 33.70
C LYS A 227 -22.85 25.78 34.00
N THR A 228 -24.07 26.00 33.50
CA THR A 228 -24.94 27.11 33.93
C THR A 228 -25.21 26.99 35.43
N PRO A 229 -24.94 28.02 36.26
CA PRO A 229 -25.36 28.02 37.65
C PRO A 229 -26.88 27.91 37.74
N GLU A 230 -27.38 27.09 38.65
CA GLU A 230 -28.81 27.02 38.98
C GLU A 230 -29.31 28.42 39.37
N PRO A 231 -30.28 29.01 38.65
CA PRO A 231 -30.83 30.31 39.03
C PRO A 231 -31.62 30.12 40.33
N ALA A 232 -31.15 30.75 41.41
CA ALA A 232 -31.60 30.50 42.78
C ALA A 232 -33.12 30.67 42.95
N ALA A 233 -33.86 29.57 42.88
CA ALA A 233 -35.31 29.53 42.99
C ALA A 233 -35.72 29.17 44.43
N SER A 234 -36.01 30.18 45.25
CA SER A 234 -36.49 29.99 46.61
C SER A 234 -37.63 30.96 46.95
N ALA A 235 -38.86 30.45 46.90
CA ALA A 235 -40.13 31.11 47.25
C ALA A 235 -40.54 32.30 46.33
N GLU A 236 -41.81 32.64 46.13
CA GLU A 236 -43.04 32.22 46.83
C GLU A 236 -44.10 31.52 45.94
N LYS A 237 -45.19 31.08 46.58
CA LYS A 237 -46.29 30.25 46.03
C LYS A 237 -47.54 31.10 45.78
N PRO A 238 -48.31 30.88 44.69
CA PRO A 238 -49.45 31.74 44.33
C PRO A 238 -50.69 31.56 45.22
N ALA A 239 -51.49 32.62 45.32
CA ALA A 239 -52.85 32.61 45.85
C ALA A 239 -53.77 33.55 45.05
N THR A 240 -54.94 33.02 44.68
CA THR A 240 -56.13 33.71 44.16
C THR A 240 -57.32 33.32 45.07
N PRO A 241 -58.55 33.88 44.95
CA PRO A 241 -59.08 34.81 43.94
C PRO A 241 -59.85 36.02 44.51
N ASN A 242 -60.37 36.89 43.62
CA ASN A 242 -61.72 37.44 43.77
C ASN A 242 -62.35 37.77 42.39
N ALA A 243 -63.67 37.97 42.34
CA ALA A 243 -64.46 38.10 41.10
C ALA A 243 -64.91 39.54 40.80
N GLY A 244 -65.31 39.82 39.56
CA GLY A 244 -65.80 41.14 39.12
C GLY A 244 -66.21 41.22 37.64
N GLU A 245 -67.42 40.76 37.32
CA GLU A 245 -68.19 41.12 36.11
C GLU A 245 -69.10 42.34 36.41
N PRO A 246 -69.83 42.97 35.46
CA PRO A 246 -69.84 42.79 33.99
C PRO A 246 -69.81 44.10 33.16
N ALA A 247 -69.67 43.98 31.83
CA ALA A 247 -70.22 44.94 30.85
C ALA A 247 -70.41 44.30 29.46
N LYS A 248 -71.36 44.81 28.66
CA LYS A 248 -71.63 44.41 27.27
C LYS A 248 -71.55 45.64 26.36
N ASP A 249 -71.17 45.46 25.09
CA ASP A 249 -72.04 45.82 23.95
C ASP A 249 -71.57 45.12 22.64
N ALA A 250 -72.32 45.27 21.54
CA ALA A 250 -72.16 44.55 20.27
C ALA A 250 -71.53 45.38 19.12
N GLY A 251 -71.11 44.72 18.03
CA GLY A 251 -70.63 45.38 16.81
C GLY A 251 -70.16 44.42 15.69
N THR A 252 -70.99 44.22 14.67
CA THR A 252 -70.76 43.45 13.41
C THR A 252 -71.75 44.04 12.37
N PRO A 253 -71.60 43.94 11.02
CA PRO A 253 -70.72 43.13 10.16
C PRO A 253 -69.90 44.04 9.18
N GLU A 254 -69.47 43.75 7.93
CA GLU A 254 -69.68 42.64 6.99
C GLU A 254 -68.65 42.60 5.82
N LYS A 255 -68.26 41.39 5.34
CA LYS A 255 -67.75 41.05 3.97
C LYS A 255 -66.42 41.68 3.49
N LYS A 256 -65.75 41.19 2.43
CA LYS A 256 -65.93 40.02 1.51
C LYS A 256 -64.51 39.41 1.26
N GLU A 257 -64.28 38.09 1.31
CA GLU A 257 -64.33 37.11 0.17
C GLU A 257 -63.50 37.58 -1.06
N GLU A 258 -62.66 36.77 -1.72
CA GLU A 258 -62.84 35.36 -2.16
C GLU A 258 -61.56 34.49 -2.08
N ALA A 259 -61.73 33.18 -2.30
CA ALA A 259 -60.69 32.14 -2.51
C ALA A 259 -60.85 31.56 -3.96
N PRO A 260 -60.55 30.29 -4.39
CA PRO A 260 -60.14 29.07 -3.68
C PRO A 260 -59.08 28.14 -4.37
N ALA A 261 -58.82 26.98 -3.75
CA ALA A 261 -58.30 25.69 -4.32
C ALA A 261 -56.83 25.62 -4.83
N GLU A 262 -56.04 24.53 -4.71
CA GLU A 262 -56.25 23.06 -4.79
C GLU A 262 -56.59 22.53 -6.21
N LYS A 263 -56.12 21.37 -6.73
CA LYS A 263 -55.33 20.22 -6.19
C LYS A 263 -54.79 19.34 -7.35
N SER A 264 -53.72 18.54 -7.12
CA SER A 264 -53.41 17.26 -7.85
C SER A 264 -53.07 17.34 -9.38
N ASP A 265 -52.57 16.34 -10.13
CA ASP A 265 -52.00 14.98 -9.83
C ASP A 265 -50.92 14.54 -10.87
N LYS A 266 -50.55 13.23 -10.84
CA LYS A 266 -49.58 12.41 -11.61
C LYS A 266 -49.42 12.52 -13.15
N SER A 267 -48.34 11.82 -13.59
CA SER A 267 -48.01 11.31 -14.95
C SER A 267 -47.37 12.35 -15.89
N GLU A 268 -46.51 12.00 -16.85
CA GLU A 268 -46.24 10.69 -17.47
C GLU A 268 -44.77 10.57 -17.98
N ALA A 269 -44.36 9.40 -18.46
CA ALA A 269 -43.12 9.20 -19.22
C ALA A 269 -43.43 8.40 -20.49
N PRO A 270 -42.76 8.68 -21.63
CA PRO A 270 -41.80 7.68 -22.10
C PRO A 270 -40.55 8.19 -22.86
N SER A 271 -39.52 7.33 -22.81
CA SER A 271 -38.44 7.09 -23.79
C SER A 271 -38.43 7.84 -25.13
N ALA A 272 -37.30 8.50 -25.43
CA ALA A 272 -36.60 8.37 -26.72
C ALA A 272 -35.12 8.79 -26.61
N ALA A 273 -34.26 8.17 -27.42
CA ALA A 273 -32.94 8.69 -27.80
C ALA A 273 -32.93 8.99 -29.30
N PRO A 274 -32.10 9.94 -29.76
CA PRO A 274 -31.24 9.65 -30.91
C PRO A 274 -29.78 10.06 -30.65
N ALA A 275 -28.93 10.01 -31.68
CA ALA A 275 -27.48 9.93 -31.55
C ALA A 275 -26.70 11.07 -32.25
N GLU A 276 -25.38 11.01 -32.03
CA GLU A 276 -24.28 11.49 -32.88
C GLU A 276 -23.84 12.96 -32.93
N ALA A 277 -22.54 13.09 -33.28
CA ALA A 277 -21.73 14.28 -33.59
C ALA A 277 -21.50 15.32 -32.47
N ALA A 278 -20.39 16.07 -32.44
CA ALA A 278 -19.00 15.82 -32.86
C ALA A 278 -18.15 16.97 -32.28
N GLY A 279 -16.89 16.75 -31.86
CA GLY A 279 -16.06 17.83 -31.32
C GLY A 279 -14.65 17.42 -30.89
N ASP A 280 -13.67 17.80 -31.69
CA ASP A 280 -12.22 17.58 -31.59
C ASP A 280 -11.58 17.38 -30.20
N GLN A 281 -10.78 16.30 -30.11
CA GLN A 281 -9.37 16.48 -29.73
C GLN A 281 -8.44 15.43 -30.34
N LYS A 282 -7.31 15.93 -30.87
CA LYS A 282 -6.36 15.21 -31.71
C LYS A 282 -5.24 14.55 -30.86
N PRO A 283 -4.99 13.23 -30.97
CA PRO A 283 -3.76 12.63 -30.48
C PRO A 283 -2.55 12.95 -31.39
N ALA A 284 -1.34 12.76 -30.87
CA ALA A 284 -0.11 12.90 -31.65
C ALA A 284 0.76 11.65 -31.50
N THR A 285 0.80 10.83 -32.55
CA THR A 285 1.68 9.67 -32.68
C THR A 285 2.13 9.56 -34.13
N ASP A 286 3.40 9.88 -34.42
CA ASP A 286 4.10 9.44 -35.62
C ASP A 286 5.58 9.20 -35.28
N ALA A 287 6.06 8.03 -35.70
CA ALA A 287 7.44 7.55 -35.72
C ALA A 287 7.41 6.15 -36.34
N GLY A 288 7.10 6.07 -37.64
CA GLY A 288 6.81 4.81 -38.33
C GLY A 288 7.92 3.75 -38.27
N ALA A 289 7.52 2.48 -38.14
CA ALA A 289 8.39 1.34 -38.38
C ALA A 289 8.65 1.16 -39.89
N LYS A 290 9.84 0.65 -40.25
CA LYS A 290 10.13 0.22 -41.62
C LYS A 290 10.47 -1.27 -41.70
N GLU A 291 9.42 -2.04 -41.96
CA GLU A 291 9.38 -3.16 -42.91
C GLU A 291 10.72 -3.79 -43.32
N THR A 292 10.95 -5.03 -42.87
CA THR A 292 11.53 -6.09 -43.70
C THR A 292 10.67 -7.34 -43.57
N GLN A 293 10.47 -8.04 -44.67
CA GLN A 293 9.58 -9.19 -44.81
C GLN A 293 10.38 -10.27 -45.54
N ASP A 294 10.53 -11.44 -44.94
CA ASP A 294 10.90 -12.65 -45.67
C ASP A 294 10.39 -13.90 -44.96
N ALA A 295 10.20 -15.00 -45.71
CA ALA A 295 9.39 -16.15 -45.29
C ALA A 295 10.19 -17.46 -45.13
N ALA A 296 9.63 -18.38 -44.34
CA ALA A 296 10.18 -19.72 -44.13
C ALA A 296 9.93 -20.65 -45.34
N PRO A 297 10.49 -21.88 -45.36
CA PRO A 297 9.78 -22.97 -44.71
C PRO A 297 10.67 -23.98 -43.95
N ALA A 298 10.04 -24.81 -43.11
CA ALA A 298 10.68 -25.89 -42.36
C ALA A 298 10.53 -27.27 -43.04
N LYS A 299 11.51 -28.14 -42.79
CA LYS A 299 11.62 -29.58 -43.11
C LYS A 299 12.63 -30.21 -42.13
N ASP A 300 12.57 -31.45 -41.65
CA ASP A 300 11.58 -32.54 -41.79
C ASP A 300 11.29 -33.14 -40.39
N ALA A 301 10.42 -34.16 -40.26
CA ALA A 301 9.99 -34.69 -38.96
C ALA A 301 10.04 -36.24 -38.83
N ALA A 302 10.81 -36.71 -37.82
CA ALA A 302 10.69 -38.03 -37.14
C ALA A 302 10.90 -39.29 -38.03
N PRO A 303 10.79 -40.55 -37.52
CA PRO A 303 10.61 -41.03 -36.13
C PRO A 303 11.57 -42.21 -35.74
N SER A 304 11.28 -42.90 -34.61
CA SER A 304 11.67 -44.30 -34.26
C SER A 304 13.16 -44.64 -34.01
N GLU A 305 13.57 -45.58 -33.15
CA GLU A 305 12.89 -46.45 -32.15
C GLU A 305 13.89 -46.89 -31.01
N PRO A 306 13.49 -47.63 -29.94
CA PRO A 306 14.31 -47.81 -28.73
C PRO A 306 15.26 -49.02 -28.76
N THR A 307 16.14 -49.10 -27.74
CA THR A 307 16.84 -50.35 -27.38
C THR A 307 16.25 -50.93 -26.08
N THR A 308 16.08 -52.25 -26.03
CA THR A 308 15.48 -53.00 -24.91
C THR A 308 16.40 -54.17 -24.54
N GLY A 309 16.46 -54.51 -23.25
CA GLY A 309 17.32 -55.56 -22.68
C GLY A 309 18.31 -54.98 -21.65
N GLU A 310 18.63 -55.65 -20.54
CA GLU A 310 18.20 -56.99 -20.09
C GLU A 310 18.23 -57.09 -18.55
N ALA A 311 17.43 -57.99 -17.99
CA ALA A 311 17.40 -58.36 -16.56
C ALA A 311 16.69 -59.73 -16.41
N PRO A 312 16.76 -60.44 -15.25
CA PRO A 312 17.54 -60.18 -14.03
C PRO A 312 18.43 -61.37 -13.60
N ALA A 313 19.20 -61.21 -12.52
CA ALA A 313 19.75 -62.34 -11.76
C ALA A 313 19.63 -62.10 -10.25
N LYS A 314 19.30 -63.16 -9.49
CA LYS A 314 19.23 -63.15 -8.02
C LYS A 314 20.53 -63.68 -7.41
N THR A 315 20.81 -63.35 -6.15
CA THR A 315 21.53 -64.26 -5.24
C THR A 315 21.23 -63.88 -3.79
N ASP A 316 21.09 -64.88 -2.94
CA ASP A 316 20.64 -64.78 -1.55
C ASP A 316 21.81 -64.98 -0.56
N ALA A 317 21.82 -64.20 0.54
CA ALA A 317 22.52 -64.44 1.82
C ALA A 317 21.98 -63.39 2.81
N GLU A 318 21.29 -63.71 3.90
CA GLU A 318 21.72 -64.44 5.11
C GLU A 318 22.96 -63.83 5.80
N GLY A 319 22.76 -63.40 7.06
CA GLY A 319 23.77 -62.74 7.91
C GLY A 319 23.13 -62.28 9.22
N GLU A 320 23.41 -62.99 10.31
CA GLU A 320 22.62 -62.94 11.55
C GLU A 320 22.75 -61.67 12.42
N ALA A 321 21.75 -61.56 13.29
CA ALA A 321 21.54 -60.59 14.36
C ALA A 321 22.72 -60.32 15.32
N GLN A 322 22.66 -59.15 15.97
CA GLN A 322 22.83 -59.13 17.42
C GLN A 322 21.98 -58.05 18.11
N LYS A 323 21.46 -58.38 19.30
CA LYS A 323 20.84 -57.44 20.24
C LYS A 323 21.90 -56.81 21.15
N ALA A 324 21.67 -55.58 21.58
CA ALA A 324 22.19 -55.04 22.84
C ALA A 324 21.11 -54.17 23.51
N ASP A 325 21.01 -54.24 24.84
CA ASP A 325 19.95 -53.59 25.62
C ASP A 325 20.21 -52.09 25.92
N PRO A 326 19.16 -51.28 26.13
CA PRO A 326 19.28 -49.88 26.54
C PRO A 326 19.65 -49.76 28.03
N ALA A 327 20.79 -49.12 28.32
CA ALA A 327 21.20 -48.84 29.69
C ALA A 327 20.35 -47.73 30.35
N LYS A 328 19.86 -48.02 31.56
CA LYS A 328 19.03 -47.15 32.40
C LYS A 328 19.87 -46.03 33.07
N PRO A 329 19.35 -44.80 33.23
CA PRO A 329 20.06 -43.73 33.96
C PRO A 329 20.11 -43.99 35.48
N ALA A 330 21.12 -43.43 36.14
CA ALA A 330 21.26 -43.43 37.59
C ALA A 330 21.86 -42.10 38.10
N GLN A 331 21.09 -41.44 38.96
CA GLN A 331 21.42 -40.33 39.88
C GLN A 331 22.13 -39.11 39.29
#